data_AF-A0A7J9X7Z0-F1
#
_entry.id   AF-A0A7J9X7Z0-F1
#
_cell.length_a   1.000
_cell.length_b   1.000
_cell.length_c   1.000
_cell.angle_alpha   90.00
_cell.angle_beta   90.00
_cell.angle_gamma   90.00
#
_symmetry.space_group_name_H-M   'P 1'
#
loop_
_entity.id
_entity.type
_entity.pdbx_description
1 polymer ?
#
loop_
_entity_poly.entity_id
_entity_poly.type
_entity_poly.pdbx_seq_one_letter_code
_entity_poly.pdbx_strand_id
1 'polypeptide(L)'
;MEGDERVYTDGAEQPQWHGTGTEDFYQGGWYFNRGPFNAPTNGNPSNEPGTFGCTYDCTGAYRLTLSDAPSFAESLRFTIEHGPTSNIPADYSSTAYWYGG
;
A
#
# COMPACT_ATOMS: atom_id res chain seq x y z
N MET A 1 -6.40 -6.71 4.91
CA MET A 1 -5.77 -5.43 4.54
C MET A 1 -4.94 -4.83 5.65
N GLU A 2 -4.91 -5.43 6.85
CA GLU A 2 -4.08 -5.04 8.00
C GLU A 2 -2.55 -5.25 7.83
N GLY A 3 -2.03 -5.23 6.60
CA GLY A 3 -0.59 -5.37 6.36
C GLY A 3 0.08 -4.01 6.32
N ASP A 4 1.04 -3.78 7.22
CA ASP A 4 1.72 -2.49 7.31
C ASP A 4 2.67 -2.27 6.14
N GLU A 5 2.71 -1.04 5.62
CA GLU A 5 3.84 -0.60 4.83
C GLU A 5 5.07 -0.36 5.73
N ARG A 6 6.23 -0.75 5.21
CA ARG A 6 7.53 -0.49 5.82
C ARG A 6 8.48 0.09 4.79
N VAL A 7 9.07 1.22 5.13
CA VAL A 7 10.04 1.91 4.27
C VAL A 7 11.39 1.97 4.96
N TYR A 8 12.40 1.48 4.25
CA TYR A 8 13.80 1.51 4.66
C TYR A 8 14.56 2.35 3.65
N THR A 9 15.32 3.31 4.15
CA THR A 9 16.16 4.20 3.35
C THR A 9 17.62 3.91 3.68
N ASP A 10 18.48 3.97 2.67
CA ASP A 10 19.94 3.98 2.82
C ASP A 10 20.49 2.82 3.67
N GLY A 11 19.96 1.61 3.43
CA GLY A 11 20.40 0.39 4.10
C GLY A 11 20.02 0.27 5.58
N ALA A 12 19.13 1.12 6.10
CA ALA A 12 18.70 1.06 7.50
C ALA A 12 18.14 -0.32 7.90
N GLU A 13 18.53 -0.78 9.10
CA GLU A 13 18.04 -2.06 9.65
C GLU A 13 16.59 -1.98 10.14
N GLN A 14 16.16 -0.80 10.58
CA GLN A 14 14.81 -0.53 11.06
C GLN A 14 14.05 0.37 10.08
N PRO A 15 12.72 0.20 9.95
CA PRO A 15 11.93 1.03 9.07
C PRO A 15 11.92 2.49 9.58
N GLN A 16 12.15 3.43 8.68
CA GLN A 16 12.06 4.87 8.97
C GLN A 16 10.63 5.39 8.84
N TRP A 17 9.79 4.65 8.09
CA TRP A 17 8.34 4.79 8.07
C TRP A 17 7.74 3.42 8.35
N HIS A 18 6.88 3.36 9.36
CA HIS A 18 6.08 2.19 9.68
C HIS A 18 4.59 2.58 9.69
N GLY A 19 3.81 1.94 8.83
CA GLY A 19 2.37 2.14 8.71
C GLY A 19 1.56 1.41 9.75
N THR A 20 0.26 1.33 9.49
CA THR A 20 -0.75 0.69 10.36
C THR A 20 -1.69 -0.24 9.62
N GLY A 21 -1.62 -0.28 8.28
CA GLY A 21 -2.49 -1.09 7.46
C GLY A 21 -2.42 -0.67 5.99
N THR A 22 -2.69 -1.61 5.09
CA THR A 22 -2.64 -1.38 3.65
C THR A 22 -3.70 -0.36 3.25
N GLU A 23 -4.91 -0.45 3.79
CA GLU A 23 -5.98 0.51 3.48
C GLU A 23 -5.70 1.89 4.08
N ASP A 24 -5.01 1.95 5.22
CA ASP A 24 -4.61 3.20 5.84
C ASP A 24 -3.56 3.91 4.97
N PHE A 25 -2.58 3.15 4.44
CA PHE A 25 -1.62 3.68 3.48
C PHE A 25 -2.32 4.26 2.24
N TYR A 26 -3.37 3.64 1.72
CA TYR A 26 -4.13 4.17 0.59
C TYR A 26 -5.22 5.18 1.00
N GLN A 27 -5.26 5.63 2.25
CA GLN A 27 -6.21 6.63 2.78
C GLN A 27 -7.69 6.22 2.69
N GLY A 28 -7.96 4.91 2.71
CA GLY A 28 -9.31 4.36 2.69
C GLY A 28 -9.87 4.07 4.08
N GLY A 29 -9.04 3.50 4.97
CA GLY A 29 -9.43 3.06 6.31
C GLY A 29 -10.46 1.93 6.33
N TRP A 30 -10.53 1.20 7.44
CA TRP A 30 -11.59 0.21 7.73
C TRP A 30 -11.86 -0.75 6.57
N TYR A 31 -10.82 -1.37 6.00
CA TYR A 31 -10.93 -2.29 4.85
C TYR A 31 -11.67 -1.71 3.63
N PHE A 32 -11.56 -0.40 3.38
CA PHE A 32 -12.31 0.30 2.33
C PHE A 32 -13.83 0.11 2.41
N ASN A 33 -14.40 -0.10 3.59
CA ASN A 33 -15.83 -0.40 3.77
C ASN A 33 -16.80 0.71 3.31
N ARG A 34 -16.28 1.88 2.93
CA ARG A 34 -17.03 2.99 2.33
C ARG A 34 -17.15 2.88 0.81
N GLY A 35 -16.59 1.83 0.23
CA GLY A 35 -16.62 1.55 -1.20
C GLY A 35 -15.54 2.27 -2.02
N PRO A 36 -15.55 2.07 -3.35
CA PRO A 36 -14.56 2.67 -4.25
C PRO A 36 -14.56 4.20 -4.24
N PHE A 37 -13.38 4.79 -4.39
CA PHE A 37 -13.21 6.24 -4.47
C PHE A 37 -12.01 6.64 -5.32
N ASN A 38 -12.02 7.87 -5.83
CA ASN A 38 -10.99 8.42 -6.72
C ASN A 38 -10.69 9.87 -6.32
N ALA A 39 -9.56 10.10 -5.65
CA ALA A 39 -9.06 11.44 -5.33
C ALA A 39 -7.82 11.76 -6.19
N PRO A 40 -7.39 13.03 -6.29
CA PRO A 40 -6.29 13.41 -7.18
C PRO A 40 -4.96 12.67 -6.94
N THR A 41 -4.67 12.28 -5.70
CA THR A 41 -3.41 11.65 -5.32
C THR A 41 -3.55 10.30 -4.65
N ASN A 42 -4.78 9.80 -4.42
CA ASN A 42 -5.01 8.46 -3.90
C ASN A 42 -6.41 7.97 -4.26
N GLY A 43 -6.62 6.67 -4.19
CA GLY A 43 -7.91 6.08 -4.49
C GLY A 43 -7.91 4.57 -4.38
N ASN A 44 -9.12 4.03 -4.33
CA ASN A 44 -9.41 2.63 -4.52
C ASN A 44 -10.50 2.54 -5.61
N PRO A 45 -10.12 2.58 -6.90
CA PRO A 45 -11.09 2.54 -7.99
C PRO A 45 -11.82 1.20 -8.12
N SER A 46 -11.29 0.11 -7.58
CA SER A 46 -11.89 -1.22 -7.66
C SER A 46 -11.76 -1.93 -6.33
N ASN A 47 -12.91 -2.26 -5.73
CA ASN A 47 -13.01 -3.05 -4.50
C ASN A 47 -14.15 -4.05 -4.67
N GLU A 48 -13.80 -5.33 -4.78
CA GLU A 48 -14.73 -6.43 -5.05
C GLU A 48 -14.67 -7.48 -3.93
N PRO A 49 -15.30 -7.24 -2.77
CA PRO A 49 -15.26 -8.16 -1.64
C PRO A 49 -16.21 -9.34 -1.89
N GLY A 50 -15.67 -10.45 -2.41
CA GLY A 50 -16.42 -11.68 -2.68
C GLY A 50 -17.42 -11.56 -3.83
N THR A 51 -17.17 -10.65 -4.77
CA THR A 51 -18.09 -10.34 -5.88
C THR A 51 -17.36 -10.38 -7.24
N PHE A 52 -18.11 -10.36 -8.35
CA PHE A 52 -17.57 -10.27 -9.72
C PHE A 52 -16.53 -11.33 -10.12
N GLY A 53 -16.56 -12.50 -9.49
CA GLY A 53 -15.59 -13.58 -9.74
C GLY A 53 -14.38 -13.54 -8.82
N CYS A 54 -14.28 -12.55 -7.94
CA CYS A 54 -13.33 -12.54 -6.84
C CYS A 54 -13.81 -13.44 -5.70
N THR A 55 -12.97 -14.42 -5.31
CA THR A 55 -13.29 -15.37 -4.22
C THR A 55 -13.22 -14.72 -2.84
N TYR A 56 -12.27 -13.80 -2.63
CA TYR A 56 -12.01 -13.18 -1.33
C TYR A 56 -12.15 -11.66 -1.44
N ASP A 57 -11.05 -10.95 -1.63
CA ASP A 57 -11.03 -9.49 -1.78
C ASP A 57 -10.07 -9.15 -2.91
N CYS A 58 -10.61 -8.53 -3.96
CA CYS A 58 -9.86 -8.07 -5.10
C CYS A 58 -9.95 -6.55 -5.07
N THR A 59 -8.81 -5.94 -4.76
CA THR A 59 -8.73 -4.51 -4.56
C THR A 59 -7.60 -3.91 -5.39
N GLY A 60 -7.93 -2.88 -6.15
CA GLY A 60 -6.99 -2.03 -6.86
C GLY A 60 -6.95 -0.66 -6.19
N ALA A 61 -5.79 -0.26 -5.67
CA ALA A 61 -5.59 1.02 -5.02
C ALA A 61 -4.35 1.75 -5.57
N TYR A 62 -4.35 3.07 -5.46
CA TYR A 62 -3.22 3.92 -5.83
C TYR A 62 -2.98 5.01 -4.79
N ARG A 63 -1.72 5.42 -4.66
CA ARG A 63 -1.30 6.63 -3.95
C ARG A 63 -0.07 7.23 -4.61
N LEU A 64 -0.08 8.54 -4.79
CA LEU A 64 1.04 9.36 -5.23
C LEU A 64 1.51 10.18 -4.02
N THR A 65 2.71 9.89 -3.53
CA THR A 65 3.31 10.55 -2.38
C THR A 65 4.03 11.85 -2.78
N LEU A 66 3.31 12.75 -3.47
CA LEU A 66 3.93 13.94 -4.08
C LEU A 66 4.52 14.91 -3.05
N SER A 67 3.91 15.02 -1.86
CA SER A 67 4.33 15.93 -0.79
C SER A 67 5.04 15.25 0.37
N ASP A 68 5.04 13.92 0.40
CA ASP A 68 5.45 13.09 1.52
C ASP A 68 6.27 11.87 1.07
N ALA A 69 6.88 11.94 -0.12
CA ALA A 69 7.78 10.91 -0.61
C ALA A 69 8.95 10.70 0.38
N PRO A 70 9.27 9.43 0.73
CA PRO A 70 10.47 9.12 1.48
C PRO A 70 11.71 9.62 0.72
N SER A 71 12.56 10.40 1.40
CA SER A 71 13.86 10.79 0.85
C SER A 71 14.88 9.69 1.07
N PHE A 72 15.75 9.45 0.10
CA PHE A 72 16.86 8.49 0.17
C PHE A 72 18.03 8.97 -0.70
N ALA A 73 19.24 8.52 -0.36
CA ALA A 73 20.47 8.88 -1.08
C ALA A 73 21.03 7.71 -1.92
N GLU A 74 21.00 6.50 -1.38
CA GLU A 74 21.63 5.32 -1.99
C GLU A 74 20.63 4.20 -2.28
N SER A 75 19.66 3.99 -1.40
CA SER A 75 18.70 2.90 -1.58
C SER A 75 17.34 3.17 -0.94
N LEU A 76 16.30 2.67 -1.59
CA LEU A 76 14.93 2.67 -1.08
C LEU A 76 14.38 1.25 -1.15
N ARG A 77 13.94 0.73 -0.01
CA ARG A 77 13.14 -0.50 0.07
C ARG A 77 11.79 -0.18 0.66
N PHE A 78 10.76 -0.22 -0.19
CA PHE A 78 9.37 -0.09 0.21
C PHE A 78 8.70 -1.46 0.15
N THR A 79 8.07 -1.88 1.24
CA THR A 79 7.35 -3.16 1.33
C THR A 79 5.97 -2.95 1.92
N ILE A 80 5.01 -3.80 1.59
CA ILE A 80 3.72 -3.91 2.28
C ILE A 80 3.56 -5.35 2.72
N GLU A 81 3.23 -5.57 3.99
CA GLU A 81 2.99 -6.90 4.52
C GLU A 81 1.68 -7.51 3.98
N HIS A 82 1.63 -8.83 3.87
CA HIS A 82 0.43 -9.53 3.46
C HIS A 82 -0.33 -10.08 4.67
N GLY A 83 -1.18 -9.22 5.24
CA GLY A 83 -1.82 -9.42 6.54
C GLY A 83 -0.92 -8.97 7.72
N PRO A 84 -1.42 -9.06 8.97
CA PRO A 84 -0.79 -8.44 10.15
C PRO A 84 0.66 -8.83 10.42
N THR A 85 1.08 -10.01 9.95
CA THR A 85 2.44 -10.52 10.14
C THR A 85 2.96 -11.21 8.88
N SER A 86 2.51 -10.78 7.70
CA SER A 86 2.79 -11.47 6.43
C SER A 86 2.35 -12.95 6.47
N ASN A 87 1.16 -13.19 7.02
CA ASN A 87 0.62 -14.52 7.30
C ASN A 87 -0.58 -14.91 6.41
N ILE A 88 -1.05 -13.99 5.56
CA ILE A 88 -2.19 -14.22 4.68
C ILE A 88 -1.69 -14.46 3.25
N PRO A 89 -2.11 -15.56 2.58
CA PRO A 89 -1.85 -15.74 1.16
C PRO A 89 -2.47 -14.61 0.36
N ALA A 90 -1.69 -14.01 -0.53
CA ALA A 90 -2.16 -12.93 -1.38
C ALA A 90 -1.46 -12.99 -2.74
N ASP A 91 -2.19 -12.56 -3.77
CA ASP A 91 -1.64 -12.33 -5.11
C ASP A 91 -1.58 -10.82 -5.33
N TYR A 92 -0.37 -10.30 -5.54
CA TYR A 92 -0.12 -8.87 -5.67
C TYR A 92 0.61 -8.58 -6.97
N SER A 93 0.17 -7.51 -7.62
CA SER A 93 0.92 -6.83 -8.67
C SER A 93 0.94 -5.34 -8.33
N SER A 94 2.05 -4.67 -8.65
CA SER A 94 2.20 -3.24 -8.39
C SER A 94 3.07 -2.59 -9.45
N THR A 95 2.97 -1.27 -9.54
CA THR A 95 3.87 -0.43 -10.33
C THR A 95 4.27 0.73 -9.44
N ALA A 96 5.58 0.94 -9.30
CA ALA A 96 6.14 2.02 -8.49
C ALA A 96 6.74 3.09 -9.41
N TYR A 97 6.49 4.35 -9.05
CA TYR A 97 7.13 5.51 -9.67
C TYR A 97 8.04 6.15 -8.63
N TRP A 98 9.28 6.42 -9.01
CA TRP A 98 10.26 7.06 -8.14
C TRP A 98 11.17 7.97 -8.97
N TYR A 99 11.83 8.90 -8.28
CA TYR A 99 12.83 9.80 -8.85
C TYR A 99 14.08 9.73 -7.97
N GLY A 100 15.23 9.58 -8.60
CA GLY A 100 16.55 9.60 -7.96
C GLY A 100 17.64 9.44 -9.02
N GLY A 101 18.89 9.64 -8.61
CA GLY A 101 20.06 9.66 -9.49
C GLY A 101 21.21 8.84 -8.95
#